data_AF-A0A2V7HCK8-F1
#
_entry.id   AF-A0A2V7HCK8-F1
#
_cell.length_a   1.000
_cell.length_b   1.000
_cell.length_c   1.000
_cell.angle_alpha   90.00
_cell.angle_beta   90.00
_cell.angle_gamma   90.00
#
_symmetry.space_group_name_H-M   'P 1'
#
loop_
_entity.id
_entity.type
_entity.pdbx_description
1 polymer ?
#
loop_
_entity_poly.entity_id
_entity_poly.type
_entity_poly.pdbx_seq_one_letter_code
_entity_poly.pdbx_strand_id
1 'polypeptide(L)'
;MKIDRRSFLVASSSALVLGKGKLSPTAYEQPSETPEPPGLERIEARDVAVYTTADKTNYRLSPTDKLTFKPMVQPLETQICVFVDPSKRAQTMVGIGGALTDASAEVFAKLPPARQREFMDAYFDANKGIGYTLGRTNIHSCDFSSASYTYVNEGDKELKSFNVNHDKQFRIPFIKQALATAGG
;
A
#
# COMPACT_ATOMS: atom_id res chain seq x y z
N MET A 1 -10.71 32.48 -23.67
CA MET A 1 -10.55 32.16 -22.24
C MET A 1 -10.29 30.66 -22.13
N LYS A 2 -9.02 30.24 -22.09
CA LYS A 2 -8.64 28.82 -21.95
C LYS A 2 -8.47 28.53 -20.46
N ILE A 3 -9.33 27.70 -19.91
CA ILE A 3 -9.21 27.24 -18.52
C ILE A 3 -8.23 26.05 -18.50
N ASP A 4 -7.09 26.25 -17.85
CA ASP A 4 -6.13 25.18 -17.54
C ASP A 4 -6.70 24.30 -16.41
N ARG A 5 -6.82 23.00 -16.69
CA ARG A 5 -7.33 21.99 -15.74
C ARG A 5 -6.43 21.81 -14.53
N ARG A 6 -5.15 22.19 -14.60
CA ARG A 6 -4.21 22.09 -13.46
C ARG A 6 -4.49 23.13 -12.37
N SER A 7 -4.92 24.34 -12.75
CA SER A 7 -5.22 25.40 -11.79
C SER A 7 -6.51 25.14 -11.00
N PHE A 8 -7.47 24.40 -11.58
CA PHE A 8 -8.76 24.12 -10.94
C PHE A 8 -8.64 23.14 -9.76
N LEU A 9 -7.68 22.21 -9.82
CA LEU A 9 -7.44 21.23 -8.75
C LEU A 9 -6.77 21.85 -7.52
N VAL A 10 -5.93 22.87 -7.72
CA VAL A 10 -5.23 23.57 -6.63
C VAL A 10 -6.19 24.41 -5.78
N ALA A 11 -7.27 24.94 -6.36
CA ALA A 11 -8.24 25.76 -5.64
C ALA A 11 -9.22 24.97 -4.75
N SER A 12 -9.34 23.65 -4.92
CA SER A 12 -10.31 22.83 -4.16
C SER A 12 -9.82 22.38 -2.78
N SER A 13 -8.52 22.46 -2.52
CA SER A 13 -7.90 21.91 -1.29
C SER A 13 -7.80 22.90 -0.13
N SER A 14 -8.24 24.15 -0.31
CA SER A 14 -8.16 25.20 0.72
C SER A 14 -9.55 25.62 1.20
N ALA A 15 -10.35 24.66 1.68
CA ALA A 15 -11.50 24.97 2.53
C ALA A 15 -11.05 24.92 4.00
N LEU A 16 -10.46 26.02 4.47
CA LEU A 16 -10.04 26.18 5.86
C LEU A 16 -11.27 26.45 6.74
N VAL A 17 -11.72 25.45 7.50
CA VAL A 17 -12.68 25.66 8.59
C VAL A 17 -11.94 26.31 9.76
N LEU A 18 -12.26 27.59 10.01
CA LEU A 18 -11.88 28.33 11.21
C LEU A 18 -12.68 27.79 12.42
N GLY A 19 -12.08 26.88 13.19
CA GLY A 19 -12.59 26.42 14.48
C GLY A 19 -11.49 26.48 15.53
N LYS A 20 -11.66 27.35 16.54
CA LYS A 20 -10.74 27.52 17.67
C LYS A 20 -10.60 26.21 18.47
N GLY A 21 -9.56 25.44 18.19
CA GLY A 21 -9.14 24.29 18.97
C GLY A 21 -7.69 23.96 18.64
N LYS A 22 -6.83 23.85 19.65
CA LYS A 22 -5.42 23.49 19.50
C LYS A 22 -5.29 22.05 19.01
N LEU A 23 -5.42 21.85 17.71
CA LEU A 23 -4.92 20.67 17.00
C LEU A 23 -4.00 21.23 15.92
N SER A 24 -2.70 21.10 16.13
CA SER A 24 -1.74 21.39 15.07
C SER A 24 -1.91 20.29 14.03
N PRO A 25 -2.34 20.59 12.79
CA PRO A 25 -2.22 19.62 11.73
C PRO A 25 -0.73 19.48 11.48
N THR A 26 -0.19 18.28 11.66
CA THR A 26 1.07 17.92 11.00
C THR A 26 0.82 18.13 9.52
N ALA A 27 1.30 19.26 9.01
CA ALA A 27 1.25 19.57 7.60
C ALA A 27 1.95 18.42 6.89
N TYR A 28 1.26 17.83 5.91
CA TYR A 28 1.91 16.90 5.00
C TYR A 28 2.92 17.74 4.22
N GLU A 29 4.19 17.66 4.61
CA GLU A 29 5.27 18.37 3.96
C GLU A 29 5.39 17.78 2.54
N GLN A 30 5.11 18.60 1.53
CA GLN A 30 5.40 18.24 0.14
C GLN A 30 6.90 17.95 0.07
N PRO A 31 7.34 16.78 -0.42
CA PRO A 31 8.76 16.50 -0.56
C PRO A 31 9.40 17.56 -1.47
N SER A 32 10.08 18.53 -0.87
CA SER A 32 10.91 19.50 -1.56
C SER A 32 12.31 18.93 -1.70
N GLU A 33 12.83 19.00 -2.92
CA GLU A 33 14.12 18.48 -3.41
C GLU A 33 14.11 17.00 -3.80
N THR A 34 14.13 16.78 -5.12
CA THR A 34 14.43 15.48 -5.72
C THR A 34 15.87 15.13 -5.35
N PRO A 35 16.13 14.05 -4.59
CA PRO A 35 17.50 13.63 -4.29
C PRO A 35 18.25 13.37 -5.59
N GLU A 36 19.51 13.83 -5.67
CA GLU A 36 20.39 13.52 -6.80
C GLU A 36 20.38 12.00 -7.07
N PRO A 37 20.43 11.58 -8.35
CA PRO A 37 20.43 10.17 -8.68
C PRO A 37 21.63 9.49 -8.00
N PRO A 38 21.44 8.34 -7.34
CA PRO A 38 22.56 7.60 -6.79
C PRO A 38 23.53 7.27 -7.93
N GLY A 39 24.83 7.50 -7.71
CA GLY A 39 25.86 7.20 -8.70
C GLY A 39 25.80 5.75 -9.18
N LEU A 40 25.94 5.55 -10.49
CA LEU A 40 25.88 4.24 -11.16
C LEU A 40 27.05 3.30 -10.81
N GLU A 41 28.02 3.76 -10.03
CA GLU A 41 29.37 3.19 -9.93
C GLU A 41 29.48 1.84 -9.20
N ARG A 42 28.39 1.08 -9.01
CA ARG A 42 28.51 -0.21 -8.31
C ARG A 42 27.42 -1.25 -8.58
N ILE A 43 26.94 -1.36 -9.83
CA ILE A 43 25.95 -2.41 -10.19
C ILE A 43 26.64 -3.71 -10.62
N GLU A 44 27.88 -3.65 -11.09
CA GLU A 44 28.65 -4.82 -11.51
C GLU A 44 28.75 -5.85 -10.37
N ALA A 45 28.59 -7.13 -10.72
CA ALA A 45 28.60 -8.26 -9.80
C ALA A 45 27.49 -8.28 -8.72
N ARG A 46 26.46 -7.42 -8.80
CA ARG A 46 25.26 -7.59 -7.96
C ARG A 46 24.43 -8.78 -8.43
N ASP A 47 23.95 -9.54 -7.45
CA ASP A 47 23.00 -10.63 -7.68
C ASP A 47 21.60 -10.07 -7.95
N VAL A 48 20.90 -10.70 -8.89
CA VAL A 48 19.53 -10.41 -9.28
C VAL A 48 18.70 -11.66 -9.01
N ALA A 49 17.70 -11.54 -8.15
CA ALA A 49 16.72 -12.60 -7.93
C ALA A 49 15.60 -12.48 -8.95
N VAL A 50 15.24 -13.59 -9.61
CA VAL A 50 14.14 -13.65 -10.58
C VAL A 50 13.01 -14.48 -10.00
N TYR A 51 11.84 -13.86 -9.88
CA TYR A 51 10.60 -14.49 -9.45
C TYR A 51 9.61 -14.56 -10.60
N THR A 52 9.03 -15.73 -10.82
CA THR A 52 8.10 -15.96 -11.94
C THR A 52 6.75 -16.45 -11.44
N THR A 53 5.69 -15.90 -12.04
CA THR A 53 4.33 -16.47 -12.00
C THR A 53 3.86 -16.60 -13.45
N ALA A 54 3.49 -17.81 -13.87
CA ALA A 54 3.10 -18.07 -15.26
C ALA A 54 1.88 -19.00 -15.35
N ASP A 55 0.95 -18.64 -16.24
CA ASP A 55 -0.24 -19.44 -16.53
C ASP A 55 0.14 -20.83 -17.08
N LYS A 56 -0.66 -21.86 -16.79
CA LYS A 56 -0.45 -23.26 -17.18
C LYS A 56 0.91 -23.86 -16.77
N THR A 57 1.60 -23.23 -15.83
CA THR A 57 2.78 -23.78 -15.15
C THR A 57 2.51 -23.93 -13.66
N ASN A 58 3.47 -24.53 -12.95
CA ASN A 58 3.47 -24.61 -11.48
C ASN A 58 4.16 -23.40 -10.83
N TYR A 59 4.56 -22.37 -11.59
CA TYR A 59 5.23 -21.20 -11.04
C TYR A 59 4.24 -20.24 -10.39
N ARG A 60 4.37 -20.01 -9.09
CA ARG A 60 3.55 -19.14 -8.24
C ARG A 60 4.49 -18.35 -7.32
N LEU A 61 4.85 -17.12 -7.74
CA LEU A 61 5.92 -16.33 -7.11
C LEU A 61 7.18 -17.16 -6.84
N SER A 62 7.52 -18.04 -7.77
CA SER A 62 8.59 -19.01 -7.58
C SER A 62 9.94 -18.39 -7.91
N PRO A 63 10.99 -18.60 -7.09
CA PRO A 63 12.34 -18.22 -7.46
C PRO A 63 12.82 -19.13 -8.59
N THR A 64 12.91 -18.60 -9.81
CA THR A 64 13.23 -19.39 -11.00
C THR A 64 14.66 -19.20 -11.47
N ASP A 65 15.29 -18.09 -11.11
CA ASP A 65 16.66 -17.79 -11.52
C ASP A 65 17.37 -16.87 -10.53
N LYS A 66 18.70 -16.93 -10.55
CA LYS A 66 19.58 -16.01 -9.85
C LYS A 66 20.67 -15.58 -10.82
N LEU A 67 20.54 -14.35 -11.31
CA LEU A 67 21.44 -13.77 -12.31
C LEU A 67 22.46 -12.85 -11.63
N THR A 68 23.49 -12.48 -12.39
CA THR A 68 24.49 -11.49 -11.95
C THR A 68 24.69 -10.49 -13.07
N PHE A 69 24.79 -9.21 -12.74
CA PHE A 69 25.09 -8.18 -13.74
C PHE A 69 26.46 -8.44 -14.38
N LYS A 70 26.49 -8.40 -15.71
CA LYS A 70 27.70 -8.60 -16.52
C LYS A 70 27.86 -7.44 -17.51
N PRO A 71 29.10 -7.05 -17.84
CA PRO A 71 29.34 -6.15 -18.96
C PRO A 71 28.71 -6.70 -20.23
N MET A 72 27.98 -5.86 -20.95
CA MET A 72 27.36 -6.17 -22.24
C MET A 72 27.91 -5.21 -23.28
N VAL A 73 28.38 -5.74 -24.40
CA VAL A 73 28.76 -4.94 -25.58
C VAL A 73 27.50 -4.34 -26.22
N GLN A 74 27.67 -3.33 -27.08
CA GLN A 74 26.53 -2.71 -27.77
C GLN A 74 25.65 -3.79 -28.45
N PRO A 75 24.35 -3.84 -28.11
CA PRO A 75 23.46 -4.88 -28.64
C PRO A 75 23.22 -4.67 -30.14
N LEU A 76 22.93 -5.77 -30.85
CA LEU A 76 22.51 -5.74 -32.24
C LEU A 76 21.07 -5.23 -32.35
N GLU A 77 20.68 -4.67 -33.51
CA GLU A 77 19.31 -4.19 -33.75
C GLU A 77 18.25 -5.31 -33.67
N THR A 78 18.65 -6.57 -33.78
CA THR A 78 17.77 -7.74 -33.66
C THR A 78 17.57 -8.22 -32.22
N GLN A 79 18.30 -7.65 -31.24
CA GLN A 79 18.20 -8.03 -29.84
C GLN A 79 17.15 -7.19 -29.10
N ILE A 80 16.29 -7.86 -28.35
CA ILE A 80 15.30 -7.19 -27.50
C ILE A 80 16.01 -6.70 -26.24
N CYS A 81 16.11 -5.38 -26.08
CA CYS A 81 16.75 -4.75 -24.93
C CYS A 81 15.79 -3.75 -24.27
N VAL A 82 15.80 -3.75 -22.93
CA VAL A 82 15.11 -2.76 -22.11
C VAL A 82 16.16 -1.94 -21.39
N PHE A 83 16.13 -0.61 -21.59
CA PHE A 83 17.07 0.32 -20.98
C PHE A 83 16.41 1.05 -19.82
N VAL A 84 17.10 1.10 -18.67
CA VAL A 84 16.65 1.82 -17.47
C VAL A 84 17.56 3.03 -17.29
N ASP A 85 16.96 4.21 -17.18
CA ASP A 85 17.65 5.49 -16.95
C ASP A 85 17.31 6.01 -15.54
N PRO A 86 18.19 5.82 -14.53
CA PRO A 86 17.92 6.23 -13.16
C PRO A 86 17.84 7.75 -12.96
N SER A 87 18.28 8.55 -13.94
CA SER A 87 18.16 10.01 -13.90
C SER A 87 16.73 10.49 -14.17
N LYS A 88 15.91 9.66 -14.82
CA LYS A 88 14.51 9.97 -15.13
C LYS A 88 13.59 9.38 -14.06
N ARG A 89 13.12 10.25 -13.16
CA ARG A 89 12.20 9.87 -12.07
C ARG A 89 10.75 10.20 -12.40
N ALA A 90 9.84 9.39 -11.87
CA ALA A 90 8.39 9.60 -11.89
C ALA A 90 7.87 9.72 -10.44
N GLN A 91 6.67 9.22 -10.15
CA GLN A 91 6.08 9.28 -8.81
C GLN A 91 6.81 8.37 -7.79
N THR A 92 6.81 8.80 -6.54
CA THR A 92 7.16 7.94 -5.41
C THR A 92 6.03 6.95 -5.13
N MET A 93 6.37 5.67 -4.96
CA MET A 93 5.42 4.62 -4.59
C MET A 93 5.20 4.65 -3.08
N VAL A 94 3.97 4.90 -2.64
CA VAL A 94 3.60 4.89 -1.21
C VAL A 94 3.59 3.46 -0.65
N GLY A 95 3.07 2.51 -1.42
CA GLY A 95 3.02 1.12 -1.02
C GLY A 95 2.11 0.28 -1.91
N ILE A 96 2.11 -1.03 -1.66
CA ILE A 96 1.22 -2.00 -2.30
C ILE A 96 0.51 -2.77 -1.19
N GLY A 97 -0.76 -3.10 -1.43
CA GLY A 97 -1.64 -3.44 -0.34
C GLY A 97 -2.96 -4.05 -0.72
N GLY A 98 -3.79 -4.28 0.30
CA GLY A 98 -5.12 -4.84 0.19
C GLY A 98 -6.16 -4.09 1.01
N ALA A 99 -7.43 -4.47 0.84
CA ALA A 99 -8.53 -3.95 1.62
C ALA A 99 -8.80 -4.82 2.87
N LEU A 100 -8.85 -4.18 4.03
CA LEU A 100 -9.09 -4.77 5.34
C LEU A 100 -10.56 -4.52 5.73
N THR A 101 -11.48 -5.13 4.98
CA THR A 101 -12.93 -5.02 5.18
C THR A 101 -13.42 -5.92 6.31
N ASP A 102 -14.69 -5.75 6.72
CA ASP A 102 -15.32 -6.61 7.73
C ASP A 102 -15.34 -8.06 7.27
N ALA A 103 -15.71 -8.34 6.01
CA ALA A 103 -15.70 -9.70 5.47
C ALA A 103 -14.31 -10.35 5.60
N SER A 104 -13.23 -9.64 5.22
CA SER A 104 -11.86 -10.14 5.38
C SER A 104 -11.53 -10.41 6.85
N ALA A 105 -11.88 -9.50 7.76
CA ALA A 105 -11.60 -9.64 9.18
C ALA A 105 -12.39 -10.78 9.85
N GLU A 106 -13.67 -10.94 9.49
CA GLU A 106 -14.54 -12.00 9.99
C GLU A 106 -14.12 -13.38 9.49
N VAL A 107 -13.76 -13.50 8.21
CA VAL A 107 -13.23 -14.77 7.66
C VAL A 107 -11.89 -15.10 8.32
N PHE A 108 -11.01 -14.11 8.48
CA PHE A 108 -9.74 -14.29 9.17
C PHE A 108 -9.93 -14.76 10.62
N ALA A 109 -10.86 -14.15 11.37
CA ALA A 109 -11.13 -14.50 12.75
C ALA A 109 -11.64 -15.95 12.94
N LYS A 110 -12.26 -16.53 11.90
CA LYS A 110 -12.72 -17.93 11.89
C LYS A 110 -11.58 -18.94 11.64
N LEU A 111 -10.42 -18.50 11.16
CA LEU A 111 -9.28 -19.38 10.95
C LEU A 111 -8.69 -19.85 12.28
N PRO A 112 -8.16 -21.08 12.36
CA PRO A 112 -7.36 -21.52 13.51
C PRO A 112 -6.13 -20.62 13.71
N PRO A 113 -5.64 -20.43 14.95
CA PRO A 113 -4.53 -19.51 15.24
C PRO A 113 -3.25 -19.74 14.40
N ALA A 114 -2.95 -21.00 14.09
CA ALA A 114 -1.80 -21.33 13.24
C ALA A 114 -1.97 -20.80 11.80
N ARG A 115 -3.18 -20.88 11.25
CA ARG A 115 -3.52 -20.37 9.91
C ARG A 115 -3.63 -18.85 9.88
N GLN A 116 -4.07 -18.23 10.97
CA GLN A 116 -4.03 -16.78 11.13
C GLN A 116 -2.59 -16.26 11.03
N ARG A 117 -1.65 -16.91 11.72
CA ARG A 117 -0.22 -16.56 11.65
C ARG A 117 0.37 -16.77 10.26
N GLU A 118 0.10 -17.92 9.64
CA GLU A 118 0.53 -18.21 8.27
C GLU A 118 0.04 -17.15 7.29
N PHE A 119 -1.24 -16.75 7.39
CA PHE A 119 -1.82 -15.70 6.56
C PHE A 119 -1.13 -14.34 6.76
N MET A 120 -0.91 -13.94 8.02
CA MET A 120 -0.26 -12.67 8.34
C MET A 120 1.18 -12.64 7.81
N ASP A 121 1.94 -13.72 8.04
CA ASP A 121 3.31 -13.83 7.55
C ASP A 121 3.34 -13.79 6.01
N ALA A 122 2.43 -14.51 5.33
CA ALA A 122 2.40 -14.53 3.88
C ALA A 122 2.12 -13.17 3.24
N TYR A 123 1.28 -12.34 3.85
CA TYR A 123 0.89 -11.03 3.30
C TYR A 123 1.75 -9.87 3.78
N PHE A 124 2.10 -9.81 5.07
CA PHE A 124 2.67 -8.61 5.69
C PHE A 124 4.13 -8.76 6.12
N ASP A 125 4.65 -9.97 6.35
CA ASP A 125 6.07 -10.16 6.69
C ASP A 125 6.92 -9.94 5.42
N ALA A 126 7.87 -9.01 5.49
CA ALA A 126 8.71 -8.62 4.36
C ALA A 126 9.75 -9.69 3.95
N ASN A 127 10.05 -10.65 4.84
CA ASN A 127 11.05 -11.68 4.61
C ASN A 127 10.43 -13.04 4.28
N LYS A 128 9.30 -13.36 4.92
CA LYS A 128 8.60 -14.63 4.72
C LYS A 128 7.50 -14.56 3.66
N GLY A 129 6.98 -13.36 3.41
CA GLY A 129 5.82 -13.13 2.56
C GLY A 129 6.06 -12.11 1.46
N ILE A 130 4.96 -11.53 0.97
CA ILE A 130 4.98 -10.53 -0.11
C ILE A 130 5.10 -9.09 0.40
N GLY A 131 5.20 -8.89 1.71
CA GLY A 131 5.51 -7.59 2.33
C GLY A 131 4.57 -6.45 1.96
N TYR A 132 3.25 -6.63 2.13
CA TYR A 132 2.29 -5.54 1.97
C TYR A 132 2.60 -4.39 2.94
N THR A 133 2.70 -3.19 2.37
CA THR A 133 3.03 -1.95 3.11
C THR A 133 1.84 -0.98 3.17
N LEU A 134 0.75 -1.29 2.49
CA LEU A 134 -0.45 -0.45 2.47
C LEU A 134 -1.70 -1.25 2.83
N GLY A 135 -2.58 -0.65 3.64
CA GLY A 135 -3.88 -1.23 3.99
C GLY A 135 -4.98 -0.20 3.81
N ARG A 136 -6.06 -0.57 3.13
CA ARG A 136 -7.28 0.25 3.03
C ARG A 136 -8.35 -0.29 3.95
N THR A 137 -8.91 0.53 4.83
CA THR A 137 -10.13 0.21 5.59
C THR A 137 -11.28 1.10 5.15
N ASN A 138 -12.51 0.68 5.43
CA ASN A 138 -13.71 1.50 5.29
C ASN A 138 -14.09 2.21 6.59
N ILE A 139 -14.85 3.29 6.45
CA ILE A 139 -15.55 4.00 7.54
C ILE A 139 -17.02 3.61 7.38
N HIS A 140 -17.68 3.22 8.47
CA HIS A 140 -19.02 2.59 8.45
C HIS A 140 -19.01 1.24 7.73
N SER A 141 -20.20 0.73 7.37
CA SER A 141 -20.33 -0.45 6.52
C SER A 141 -19.93 -0.18 5.07
N CYS A 142 -19.53 -1.24 4.36
CA CYS A 142 -19.52 -1.29 2.90
C CYS A 142 -20.33 -2.50 2.40
N ASP A 143 -20.36 -2.73 1.09
CA ASP A 143 -20.91 -3.94 0.47
C ASP A 143 -20.23 -5.24 0.96
N PHE A 144 -18.99 -5.16 1.43
CA PHE A 144 -18.26 -6.24 2.12
C PHE A 144 -18.39 -6.19 3.65
N SER A 145 -19.48 -5.64 4.16
CA SER A 145 -19.88 -5.72 5.57
C SER A 145 -21.01 -6.73 5.77
N SER A 146 -21.02 -7.39 6.92
CA SER A 146 -22.07 -8.35 7.29
C SER A 146 -23.42 -7.69 7.56
N ALA A 147 -23.44 -6.38 7.78
CA ALA A 147 -24.64 -5.57 7.93
C ALA A 147 -24.41 -4.14 7.41
N SER A 148 -25.49 -3.43 7.11
CA SER A 148 -25.45 -1.97 6.89
C SER A 148 -25.49 -1.24 8.22
N TYR A 149 -24.49 -0.41 8.48
CA TYR A 149 -24.39 0.34 9.73
C TYR A 149 -23.59 1.62 9.54
N THR A 150 -23.88 2.60 10.38
CA THR A 150 -23.09 3.83 10.55
C THR A 150 -22.57 3.89 11.99
N TYR A 151 -21.59 4.77 12.26
CA TYR A 151 -21.07 4.94 13.62
C TYR A 151 -21.94 5.86 14.47
N VAL A 152 -22.88 6.57 13.85
CA VAL A 152 -23.70 7.61 14.47
C VAL A 152 -25.13 7.34 14.07
N ASN A 153 -26.06 7.52 15.01
CA ASN A 153 -27.48 7.41 14.75
C ASN A 153 -27.96 8.54 13.83
N GLU A 154 -28.98 8.24 13.03
CA GLU A 154 -29.55 9.25 12.13
C GLU A 154 -30.04 10.48 12.90
N GLY A 155 -29.66 11.67 12.42
CA GLY A 155 -30.05 12.94 13.03
C GLY A 155 -29.19 13.44 14.19
N ASP A 156 -28.23 12.65 14.70
CA ASP A 156 -27.35 13.06 15.80
C ASP A 156 -26.19 13.94 15.31
N LYS A 157 -26.48 15.24 15.17
CA LYS A 157 -25.50 16.26 14.75
C LYS A 157 -24.42 16.53 15.79
N GLU A 158 -24.64 16.15 17.05
CA GLU A 158 -23.71 16.40 18.15
C GLU A 158 -22.76 15.21 18.39
N LEU A 159 -22.88 14.13 17.60
CA LEU A 159 -22.06 12.90 17.66
C LEU A 159 -22.10 12.19 19.02
N LYS A 160 -23.15 12.39 19.82
CA LYS A 160 -23.30 11.76 21.14
C LYS A 160 -23.41 10.24 21.07
N SER A 161 -23.89 9.71 19.95
CA SER A 161 -24.07 8.29 19.66
C SER A 161 -22.86 7.65 18.96
N PHE A 162 -21.78 8.41 18.69
CA PHE A 162 -20.61 7.90 17.97
C PHE A 162 -20.03 6.64 18.63
N ASN A 163 -19.96 5.55 17.87
CA ASN A 163 -19.48 4.27 18.37
C ASN A 163 -18.82 3.43 17.26
N VAL A 164 -17.67 2.84 17.59
CA VAL A 164 -16.88 1.93 16.72
C VAL A 164 -16.82 0.50 17.28
N ASN A 165 -17.76 0.11 18.14
CA ASN A 165 -17.78 -1.20 18.79
C ASN A 165 -17.91 -2.34 17.78
N HIS A 166 -18.59 -2.14 16.65
CA HIS A 166 -18.62 -3.10 15.55
C HIS A 166 -17.20 -3.42 15.07
N ASP A 167 -16.41 -2.39 14.75
CA ASP A 167 -15.04 -2.53 14.28
C ASP A 167 -14.11 -3.22 15.30
N LYS A 168 -14.37 -3.04 16.60
CA LYS A 168 -13.59 -3.65 17.68
C LYS A 168 -13.70 -5.17 17.73
N GLN A 169 -14.77 -5.75 17.16
CA GLN A 169 -14.98 -7.19 17.20
C GLN A 169 -13.92 -7.93 16.38
N PHE A 170 -13.69 -7.49 15.13
CA PHE A 170 -12.81 -8.20 14.20
C PHE A 170 -11.85 -7.29 13.45
N ARG A 171 -12.33 -6.17 12.91
CA ARG A 171 -11.55 -5.32 12.00
C ARG A 171 -10.35 -4.67 12.67
N ILE A 172 -10.53 -4.07 13.85
CA ILE A 172 -9.43 -3.45 14.61
C ILE A 172 -8.39 -4.49 15.05
N PRO A 173 -8.77 -5.64 15.67
CA PRO A 173 -7.82 -6.71 15.97
C PRO A 173 -7.04 -7.19 14.74
N PHE A 174 -7.72 -7.36 13.61
CA PHE A 174 -7.11 -7.78 12.34
C PHE A 174 -6.07 -6.76 11.84
N ILE A 175 -6.42 -5.47 11.81
CA ILE A 175 -5.49 -4.39 11.42
C ILE A 175 -4.27 -4.35 12.34
N LYS A 176 -4.46 -4.49 13.66
CA LYS A 176 -3.36 -4.48 14.63
C LYS A 176 -2.39 -5.64 14.41
N GLN A 177 -2.90 -6.83 14.07
CA GLN A 177 -2.03 -7.97 13.74
C GLN A 177 -1.24 -7.71 12.46
N ALA A 178 -1.88 -7.18 11.42
CA ALA A 178 -1.20 -6.83 10.17
C ALA A 178 -0.06 -5.82 10.40
N LEU A 179 -0.31 -4.74 11.16
CA LEU A 179 0.72 -3.76 11.51
C LEU A 179 1.87 -4.36 12.31
N ALA A 180 1.57 -5.23 13.28
CA ALA A 180 2.59 -5.90 14.08
C ALA A 180 3.49 -6.81 13.23
N THR A 181 2.91 -7.54 12.27
CA THR A 181 3.68 -8.40 11.36
C THR A 181 4.47 -7.61 10.32
N ALA A 182 3.96 -6.47 9.87
CA ALA A 182 4.65 -5.58 8.91
C ALA A 182 5.86 -4.84 9.52
N GLY A 183 5.98 -4.80 10.84
CA GLY A 183 7.12 -4.17 11.54
C GLY A 183 6.89 -2.75 12.05
N GLY A 184 5.64 -2.27 12.09
CA GLY A 184 5.26 -0.97 12.66
C GLY A 184 5.02 0.12 11.64
#